data_AF-A0A376W7T2-F1
#
_entry.id   AF-A0A376W7T2-F1
#
_cell.length_a   1.000
_cell.length_b   1.000
_cell.length_c   1.000
_cell.angle_alpha   90.00
_cell.angle_beta   90.00
_cell.angle_gamma   90.00
#
_symmetry.space_group_name_H-M   'P 1'
#
loop_
_entity.id
_entity.type
_entity.pdbx_description
1 polymer ?
#
loop_
_entity_poly.entity_id
_entity_poly.type
_entity_poly.pdbx_seq_one_letter_code
_entity_poly.pdbx_strand_id
1 'polypeptide(L)' 'MAAGLSAEALTEKDKADIKTAALIGVDYLAVSFPRCGEDLNYARRLARDAGCDAKIVGQG' A
#
# COMPACT_ATOMS: atom_id res chain seq x y z
N MET A 1 5.13 20.91 19.70
CA MET A 1 5.97 19.68 19.73
C MET A 1 5.70 18.94 18.44
N ALA A 2 6.69 18.90 17.54
CA ALA A 2 6.58 18.24 16.25
C ALA A 2 6.33 16.75 16.49
N ALA A 3 5.23 16.22 15.95
CA ALA A 3 4.91 14.80 16.03
C ALA A 3 5.95 14.01 15.23
N GLY A 4 7.07 13.68 15.90
CA GLY A 4 8.00 12.62 15.53
C GLY A 4 7.37 11.26 15.78
N LEU A 5 6.28 10.96 15.07
CA LEU A 5 5.70 9.63 15.01
C LEU A 5 5.65 9.25 13.54
N SER A 6 6.61 8.43 13.13
CA SER A 6 6.62 7.66 11.90
C SER A 6 5.37 6.79 11.83
N ALA A 7 4.18 7.37 11.61
CA ALA A 7 3.01 6.61 11.24
C ALA A 7 3.44 5.77 10.02
N GLU A 8 3.21 4.46 10.00
CA GLU A 8 3.45 3.70 8.78
C GLU A 8 2.52 4.27 7.69
N ALA A 9 3.00 4.43 6.45
CA ALA A 9 2.12 4.87 5.36
C ALA A 9 1.02 3.84 5.04
N LEU A 10 1.22 2.60 5.49
CA LEU A 10 0.29 1.50 5.37
C LEU A 10 -0.01 0.97 6.76
N THR A 11 -1.26 1.11 7.19
CA THR A 11 -1.73 0.53 8.45
C THR A 11 -1.91 -0.99 8.31
N GLU A 12 -2.09 -1.69 9.43
CA GLU A 12 -2.43 -3.12 9.42
C GLU A 12 -3.69 -3.42 8.60
N LYS A 13 -4.66 -2.49 8.59
CA LYS A 13 -5.85 -2.58 7.74
C LYS A 13 -5.47 -2.53 6.26
N ASP A 14 -4.63 -1.58 5.84
CA ASP A 14 -4.19 -1.46 4.44
C ASP A 14 -3.48 -2.74 3.98
N LYS A 15 -2.64 -3.34 4.83
CA LYS A 15 -1.97 -4.62 4.54
C LYS A 15 -2.98 -5.76 4.31
N ALA A 16 -4.06 -5.82 5.08
CA ALA A 16 -5.12 -6.80 4.91
C ALA A 16 -5.97 -6.54 3.65
N ASP A 17 -6.28 -5.27 3.37
CA ASP A 17 -7.00 -4.84 2.17
C ASP A 17 -6.20 -5.15 0.90
N ILE A 18 -4.86 -4.95 0.93
CA ILE A 18 -3.96 -5.33 -0.18
C ILE A 18 -4.05 -6.83 -0.48
N LYS A 19 -4.01 -7.68 0.56
CA LYS A 19 -4.14 -9.13 0.38
C LYS A 19 -5.51 -9.51 -0.18
N THR A 20 -6.56 -8.86 0.30
CA THR A 20 -7.93 -9.09 -0.20
C THR A 20 -8.06 -8.66 -1.65
N ALA A 21 -7.54 -7.48 -2.00
CA ALA A 21 -7.50 -6.98 -3.37
C ALA A 21 -6.67 -7.88 -4.29
N ALA A 22 -5.59 -8.45 -3.78
CA ALA A 22 -4.78 -9.44 -4.48
C ALA A 22 -5.57 -10.73 -4.77
N LEU A 23 -6.32 -11.23 -3.79
CA LEU A 23 -7.20 -12.39 -3.96
C LEU A 23 -8.35 -12.13 -4.95
N ILE A 24 -8.85 -10.89 -5.00
CA ILE A 24 -9.86 -10.46 -5.97
C ILE A 24 -9.27 -10.33 -7.38
N GLY A 25 -7.95 -10.08 -7.49
CA GLY A 25 -7.27 -9.87 -8.76
C GLY A 25 -7.49 -8.48 -9.34
N VAL A 26 -7.41 -7.44 -8.49
CA VAL A 26 -7.57 -6.05 -8.96
C VAL A 26 -6.44 -5.64 -9.90
N ASP A 27 -6.76 -4.81 -10.91
CA ASP A 27 -5.76 -4.25 -11.82
C ASP A 27 -4.99 -3.06 -11.22
N TYR A 28 -5.64 -2.32 -10.30
CA TYR A 28 -5.10 -1.12 -9.68
C TYR A 28 -5.32 -1.13 -8.17
N LEU A 29 -4.29 -0.77 -7.42
CA LEU A 29 -4.35 -0.61 -5.96
C LEU A 29 -3.98 0.84 -5.61
N ALA A 30 -4.95 1.59 -5.08
CA ALA A 30 -4.75 2.97 -4.67
C ALA A 30 -4.18 3.04 -3.24
N VAL A 31 -3.03 3.71 -3.08
CA VAL A 31 -2.41 4.00 -1.78
C VAL A 31 -2.69 5.44 -1.43
N SER A 32 -3.34 5.68 -0.29
CA SER A 32 -3.70 7.03 0.16
C SER A 32 -2.56 7.67 0.93
N PHE A 33 -2.21 8.91 0.58
CA PHE A 33 -1.16 9.74 1.19
C PHE A 33 0.23 9.07 1.27
N PRO A 34 0.80 8.57 0.15
CA PRO A 34 2.20 8.15 0.14
C PRO A 34 3.09 9.35 0.46
N ARG A 35 3.95 9.24 1.48
CA ARG A 35 4.88 10.31 1.84
C ARG A 35 6.14 10.27 0.99
N CYS A 36 6.52 9.08 0.54
CA CYS A 36 7.64 8.87 -0.35
C CYS A 36 7.40 7.71 -1.32
N GLY A 37 8.27 7.58 -2.33
CA GLY A 37 8.24 6.44 -3.24
C GLY A 37 8.48 5.09 -2.55
N GLU A 38 9.07 5.09 -1.36
CA GLU A 38 9.29 3.86 -0.57
C GLU A 38 7.96 3.26 -0.09
N ASP A 39 6.97 4.08 0.24
CA ASP A 39 5.63 3.64 0.64
C ASP A 39 4.92 2.90 -0.51
N LEU A 40 5.04 3.43 -1.72
CA LEU A 40 4.49 2.82 -2.93
C LEU A 40 5.21 1.49 -3.25
N ASN A 41 6.53 1.46 -3.10
CA ASN A 41 7.31 0.23 -3.27
C ASN A 41 6.95 -0.83 -2.22
N TYR A 42 6.68 -0.41 -0.98
CA TYR A 42 6.25 -1.32 0.08
C TYR A 42 4.85 -1.90 -0.21
N ALA A 43 3.88 -1.07 -0.61
CA ALA A 43 2.56 -1.53 -1.08
C ALA A 43 2.69 -2.54 -2.23
N ARG A 44 3.55 -2.22 -3.21
CA ARG A 44 3.80 -3.09 -4.37
C ARG A 44 4.37 -4.44 -3.97
N ARG A 45 5.29 -4.45 -3.00
CA ARG A 45 5.91 -5.68 -2.50
C ARG A 45 4.88 -6.55 -1.79
N LEU A 46 4.00 -5.96 -0.99
CA LEU A 46 2.91 -6.68 -0.32
C LEU A 46 1.91 -7.29 -1.32
N ALA A 47 1.53 -6.53 -2.36
CA ALA A 47 0.65 -7.04 -3.41
C ALA A 47 1.30 -8.23 -4.15
N ARG A 48 2.60 -8.12 -4.50
CA ARG A 48 3.35 -9.20 -5.15
C ARG A 48 3.48 -10.45 -4.29
N ASP A 49 3.76 -10.28 -3.00
CA ASP A 49 3.84 -11.39 -2.05
C ASP A 49 2.50 -12.13 -1.92
N ALA A 50 1.39 -11.38 -2.04
CA ALA A 50 0.04 -11.92 -2.12
C ALA A 50 -0.34 -12.48 -3.52
N GLY A 51 0.59 -12.51 -4.48
CA GLY A 51 0.36 -13.07 -5.82
C GLY A 51 -0.31 -12.11 -6.82
N CYS A 52 -0.33 -10.81 -6.54
CA CYS A 52 -0.97 -9.80 -7.37
C CYS A 52 0.04 -8.80 -7.94
N ASP A 53 0.02 -8.56 -9.25
CA ASP A 53 0.84 -7.53 -9.92
C ASP A 53 -0.01 -6.29 -10.26
N ALA A 54 -0.88 -5.88 -9.33
CA ALA A 54 -1.68 -4.66 -9.47
C ALA A 54 -0.78 -3.43 -9.63
N LYS A 55 -1.24 -2.47 -10.44
CA LYS A 55 -0.59 -1.16 -10.57
C LYS A 55 -0.88 -0.31 -9.34
N ILE A 56 0.16 0.08 -8.63
CA ILE A 56 0.04 0.95 -7.46
C ILE A 56 -0.15 2.39 -7.93
N VAL A 57 -1.20 3.05 -7.44
CA VAL A 57 -1.50 4.46 -7.72
C VAL A 57 -1.44 5.22 -6.40
N GLY A 58 -0.57 6.22 -6.32
CA GLY A 58 -0.57 7.15 -5.19
C GLY A 58 -1.69 8.17 -5.34
N GLN A 59 -2.58 8.25 -4.35
CA GLN A 59 -3.58 9.31 -4.23
C GLN A 59 -3.12 10.23 -3.09
N GLY A 60 -2.80 11.48 -3.40
CA GLY A 60 -2.30 12.48 -2.46
C GLY A 60 -3.10 13.76 -2.51
#